data_AF-A0ABD2G4B1-F1
#
_entry.id   AF-A0ABD2G4B1-F1
#
_cell.length_a   1.000
_cell.length_b   1.000
_cell.length_c   1.000
_cell.angle_alpha   90.00
_cell.angle_beta   90.00
_cell.angle_gamma   90.00
#
_symmetry.space_group_name_H-M   'P 1'
#
loop_
_entity.id
_entity.type
_entity.pdbx_description
1 polymer ?
#
loop_
_entity_poly.entity_id
_entity_poly.type
_entity_poly.pdbx_seq_one_letter_code
_entity_poly.pdbx_strand_id
1 'polypeptide(L)'
;MGTDDTYSWTVPGPFCKTGKEHCEINNGGCEHLCHQEADEVKCLCKEGYDLDDDGFTCRVKDVCGVGTCEHQCVTTESGYFCKCPDGFRLDANQQNCSDVDECQSQTCEDHVCVNTHGSYTCTCQSGYKMVVGTCVDMDECVQGRCEHSCLNSIGSFSCYCNEGFSLSEDDHSCEEIDKCVSSLCQFECFNTIGSFRCTCPKGFYLEIDGSTCAQEVTATSAYSTEEPNDEETQENFTESLTRTTVELQHQSPHTNASILDLVNPPDDQQNNASSVTGLAESVNSRVIVCVLGSVIPLLLLVALTMAIAIIRCNRSKKEAKKNTTTDGYCWVSSGLDPRLEKLYESILTDDL
;
A
#
# COMPACT_ATOMS: atom_id res chain seq x y z
N MET A 1 71.45 52.44 -15.45
CA MET A 1 71.11 52.81 -14.05
C MET A 1 69.65 52.49 -13.84
N GLY A 2 69.34 51.64 -12.85
CA GLY A 2 67.99 51.27 -12.37
C GLY A 2 67.38 50.04 -13.07
N THR A 3 67.84 48.82 -12.77
CA THR A 3 67.32 47.86 -11.76
C THR A 3 65.95 47.30 -12.11
N ASP A 4 66.01 46.17 -12.82
CA ASP A 4 65.17 44.98 -12.71
C ASP A 4 64.88 44.64 -11.24
N ASP A 5 63.65 44.20 -10.94
CA ASP A 5 63.26 43.34 -9.80
C ASP A 5 61.72 43.19 -9.76
N THR A 6 61.22 42.26 -10.57
CA THR A 6 59.85 41.71 -10.46
C THR A 6 59.78 40.74 -9.28
N TYR A 7 59.02 41.06 -8.24
CA TYR A 7 58.70 40.11 -7.15
C TYR A 7 57.30 39.50 -7.34
N SER A 8 57.31 38.20 -7.62
CA SER A 8 56.17 37.28 -7.62
C SER A 8 55.84 36.86 -6.18
N TRP A 9 54.57 36.92 -5.78
CA TRP A 9 54.12 36.37 -4.50
C TRP A 9 53.49 34.99 -4.71
N THR A 10 54.24 33.95 -4.38
CA THR A 10 53.77 32.59 -4.15
C THR A 10 54.18 32.19 -2.74
N VAL A 11 53.24 31.66 -1.95
CA VAL A 11 53.33 31.02 -0.61
C VAL A 11 53.82 31.86 0.59
N PRO A 12 53.31 31.62 1.82
CA PRO A 12 53.77 32.32 3.02
C PRO A 12 55.19 31.83 3.38
N GLY A 13 56.19 32.66 3.09
CA GLY A 13 57.57 32.49 3.52
C GLY A 13 58.01 33.62 4.46
N PRO A 14 59.11 33.45 5.22
CA PRO A 14 59.44 34.29 6.37
C PRO A 14 59.90 35.69 5.97
N PHE A 15 59.37 36.72 6.63
CA PHE A 15 59.86 38.10 6.52
C PHE A 15 61.19 38.26 7.28
N CYS A 16 62.18 38.86 6.62
CA CYS A 16 63.51 39.09 7.18
C CYS A 16 63.57 40.31 8.13
N LYS A 17 64.00 40.02 9.37
CA LYS A 17 64.78 40.84 10.32
C LYS A 17 64.29 42.27 10.62
N THR A 18 63.75 42.46 11.83
CA THR A 18 64.49 43.02 12.99
C THR A 18 63.56 43.04 14.21
N GLY A 19 63.96 42.42 15.32
CA GLY A 19 63.28 42.61 16.62
C GLY A 19 62.70 41.34 17.25
N LYS A 20 63.62 40.52 17.79
CA LYS A 20 63.53 39.59 18.92
C LYS A 20 62.38 38.61 19.17
N GLU A 21 61.16 38.71 18.65
CA GLU A 21 60.16 37.63 18.84
C GLU A 21 59.29 37.44 17.60
N HIS A 22 59.68 36.48 16.75
CA HIS A 22 58.96 36.19 15.50
C HIS A 22 57.57 35.62 15.79
N CYS A 23 57.38 34.93 16.91
CA CYS A 23 56.08 34.44 17.37
C CYS A 23 55.09 35.56 17.76
N GLU A 24 55.56 36.75 18.14
CA GLU A 24 54.69 37.89 18.45
C GLU A 24 54.07 38.52 17.20
N ILE A 25 54.65 38.24 16.02
CA ILE A 25 54.21 38.77 14.75
C ILE A 25 53.48 37.66 13.98
N ASN A 26 52.17 37.79 13.81
CA ASN A 26 51.35 36.84 13.05
C ASN A 26 51.57 35.36 13.47
N ASN A 27 51.77 35.11 14.76
CA ASN A 27 52.08 33.78 15.31
C ASN A 27 53.28 33.09 14.63
N GLY A 28 54.27 33.85 14.16
CA GLY A 28 55.41 33.30 13.41
C GLY A 28 55.03 32.62 12.09
N GLY A 29 53.81 32.82 11.59
CA GLY A 29 53.25 32.09 10.45
C GLY A 29 52.64 30.73 10.80
N CYS A 30 52.64 30.32 12.08
CA CYS A 30 52.08 29.05 12.53
C CYS A 30 50.56 29.09 12.61
N GLU A 31 49.90 27.99 12.22
CA GLU A 31 48.44 27.85 12.33
C GLU A 31 47.98 27.74 13.79
N HIS A 32 48.66 26.93 14.60
CA HIS A 32 48.28 26.68 16.00
C HIS A 32 49.17 27.39 17.00
N LEU A 33 50.34 26.83 17.32
CA LEU A 33 51.21 27.32 18.38
C LEU A 33 52.58 27.65 17.78
N CYS A 34 53.12 28.81 18.13
CA CYS A 34 54.47 29.20 17.77
C CYS A 34 55.42 29.05 18.96
N HIS A 35 56.57 28.42 18.73
CA HIS A 35 57.66 28.34 19.69
C HIS A 35 58.93 28.95 19.12
N GLN A 36 59.50 29.92 19.84
CA GLN A 36 60.74 30.59 19.45
C GLN A 36 61.95 29.81 19.97
N GLU A 37 62.72 29.20 19.07
CA GLU A 37 64.02 28.57 19.38
C GLU A 37 65.15 29.40 18.75
N ALA A 38 65.76 30.29 19.53
CA ALA A 38 66.77 31.25 19.06
C ALA A 38 66.30 32.10 17.87
N ASP A 39 66.95 32.02 16.70
CA ASP A 39 66.59 32.75 15.47
C ASP A 39 65.64 31.94 14.56
N GLU A 40 65.17 30.77 14.99
CA GLU A 40 64.28 29.89 14.23
C GLU A 40 62.87 29.87 14.84
N VAL A 41 61.86 29.84 13.96
CA VAL A 41 60.45 29.68 14.34
C VAL A 41 60.08 28.21 14.19
N LYS A 42 59.54 27.62 15.26
CA LYS A 42 59.06 26.25 15.26
C LYS A 42 57.57 26.20 15.55
N CYS A 43 56.81 25.71 14.60
CA CYS A 43 55.37 25.54 14.76
C CYS A 43 55.07 24.22 15.47
N LEU A 44 54.12 24.28 16.41
CA LEU A 44 53.62 23.13 17.17
C LEU A 44 52.11 23.05 16.98
N CYS A 45 51.61 21.82 16.89
CA CYS A 45 50.18 21.57 16.77
C CYS A 45 49.57 21.22 18.14
N LYS A 46 48.29 21.55 18.32
CA LYS A 46 47.51 21.14 19.49
C LYS A 46 47.29 19.62 19.46
N GLU A 47 46.90 19.05 20.61
CA GLU A 47 46.57 17.63 20.71
C GLU A 47 45.51 17.24 19.65
N GLY A 48 45.71 16.10 18.98
CA GLY A 48 44.86 15.64 17.88
C GLY A 48 45.29 16.13 16.48
N TYR A 49 46.41 16.84 16.36
CA TYR A 49 46.92 17.35 15.10
C TYR A 49 48.41 17.03 14.92
N ASP A 50 48.80 16.76 13.68
CA ASP A 50 50.19 16.63 13.25
C ASP A 50 50.59 17.83 12.37
N LEU A 51 51.85 18.25 12.45
CA LEU A 51 52.38 19.31 11.59
C LEU A 51 52.42 18.82 10.14
N ASP A 52 51.91 19.65 9.22
CA ASP A 52 51.95 19.39 7.79
C ASP A 52 53.39 19.54 7.25
N ASP A 53 53.60 19.08 6.03
CA ASP A 53 54.91 19.01 5.39
C ASP A 53 55.46 20.42 5.05
N ASP A 54 54.60 21.45 5.07
CA ASP A 54 55.00 22.85 4.92
C ASP A 54 55.65 23.43 6.18
N GLY A 55 55.54 22.76 7.33
CA GLY A 55 56.11 23.19 8.61
C GLY A 55 55.34 24.30 9.33
N PHE A 56 54.19 24.73 8.82
CA PHE A 56 53.41 25.85 9.37
C PHE A 56 51.93 25.49 9.64
N THR A 57 51.34 24.62 8.83
CA THR A 57 49.95 24.18 8.97
C THR A 57 49.83 22.89 9.78
N CYS A 58 48.67 22.68 10.39
CA CYS A 58 48.37 21.55 11.26
C CYS A 58 47.18 20.77 10.70
N ARG A 59 47.41 19.51 10.34
CA ARG A 59 46.36 18.59 9.88
C ARG A 59 45.90 17.70 11.04
N VAL A 60 44.63 17.32 11.05
CA VAL A 60 44.12 16.40 12.07
C VAL A 60 44.91 15.10 11.96
N LYS A 61 45.42 14.62 13.10
CA LYS A 61 46.21 13.40 13.19
C LYS A 61 45.38 12.23 12.71
N ASP A 62 45.81 11.59 11.62
CA ASP A 62 45.10 10.44 11.08
C ASP A 62 45.24 9.24 12.02
N VAL A 63 44.14 8.89 12.67
CA VAL A 63 44.03 7.73 13.56
C VAL A 63 43.27 6.57 12.90
N CYS A 64 42.82 6.74 11.65
CA CYS A 64 42.13 5.72 10.89
C CYS A 64 43.12 4.74 10.25
N GLY A 65 43.48 3.70 11.01
CA GLY A 65 44.32 2.60 10.55
C GLY A 65 43.52 1.36 10.15
N VAL A 66 44.24 0.33 9.68
CA VAL A 66 43.67 -1.00 9.42
C VAL A 66 43.14 -1.59 10.73
N GLY A 67 41.84 -1.88 10.79
CA GLY A 67 41.17 -2.45 11.96
C GLY A 67 40.62 -1.44 12.96
N THR A 68 40.65 -0.13 12.67
CA THR A 68 40.03 0.90 13.52
C THR A 68 38.50 0.87 13.44
N CYS A 69 37.95 0.66 12.24
CA CYS A 69 36.52 0.50 11.97
C CYS A 69 36.31 -0.67 11.01
N GLU A 70 35.16 -1.34 11.09
CA GLU A 70 34.78 -2.38 10.13
C GLU A 70 34.54 -1.80 8.72
N HIS A 71 33.91 -0.62 8.65
CA HIS A 71 33.55 0.04 7.38
C HIS A 71 34.24 1.39 7.20
N GLN A 72 33.55 2.50 7.47
CA GLN A 72 34.09 3.83 7.22
C GLN A 72 34.62 4.43 8.51
N CYS A 73 35.89 4.83 8.51
CA CYS A 73 36.50 5.60 9.59
C CYS A 73 36.57 7.08 9.22
N VAL A 74 36.21 7.95 10.16
CA VAL A 74 36.29 9.40 9.99
C VAL A 74 37.09 9.99 11.14
N THR A 75 38.26 10.52 10.81
CA THR A 75 39.12 11.26 11.74
C THR A 75 38.50 12.60 12.09
N THR A 76 38.49 12.95 13.37
CA THR A 76 37.99 14.23 13.91
C THR A 76 39.00 14.84 14.88
N GLU A 77 38.81 16.10 15.23
CA GLU A 77 39.66 16.81 16.20
C GLU A 77 39.69 16.11 17.58
N SER A 78 38.66 15.32 17.89
CA SER A 78 38.51 14.55 19.13
C SER A 78 38.95 13.08 19.00
N GLY A 79 39.57 12.68 17.88
CA GLY A 79 39.99 11.29 17.61
C GLY A 79 39.38 10.75 16.31
N TYR A 80 38.48 9.78 16.41
CA TYR A 80 37.77 9.22 15.27
C TYR A 80 36.36 8.76 15.64
N PHE A 81 35.53 8.55 14.64
CA PHE A 81 34.31 7.78 14.77
C PHE A 81 34.08 6.92 13.54
N CYS A 82 33.41 5.79 13.75
CA CYS A 82 33.05 4.88 12.67
C CYS A 82 31.68 5.24 12.10
N LYS A 83 31.47 4.98 10.81
CA LYS A 83 30.18 5.07 10.13
C LYS A 83 29.88 3.73 9.47
N CYS A 84 28.62 3.33 9.58
CA CYS A 84 28.10 2.15 8.92
C CYS A 84 27.41 2.52 7.60
N PRO A 85 27.37 1.59 6.62
CA PRO A 85 26.53 1.73 5.43
C PRO A 85 25.04 1.85 5.80
N ASP A 86 24.22 2.28 4.85
CA ASP A 86 22.76 2.27 4.99
C ASP A 86 22.25 0.84 5.28
N GLY A 87 21.25 0.72 6.15
CA GLY A 87 20.76 -0.59 6.64
C GLY A 87 21.56 -1.18 7.80
N PHE A 88 22.61 -0.50 8.26
CA PHE A 88 23.44 -0.95 9.38
C PHE A 88 23.55 0.11 10.48
N ARG A 89 23.81 -0.36 11.70
CA ARG A 89 24.07 0.50 12.86
C ARG A 89 25.30 0.02 13.63
N LEU A 90 25.99 0.96 14.25
CA LEU A 90 27.13 0.63 15.11
C LEU A 90 26.71 -0.28 16.26
N ASP A 91 27.55 -1.27 16.53
CA ASP A 91 27.44 -2.14 17.69
C ASP A 91 27.83 -1.44 18.99
N ALA A 92 27.79 -2.17 20.11
CA ALA A 92 28.15 -1.64 21.42
C ALA A 92 29.62 -1.17 21.50
N ASN A 93 30.49 -1.67 20.62
CA ASN A 93 31.91 -1.33 20.58
C ASN A 93 32.20 -0.09 19.72
N GLN A 94 31.18 0.46 19.03
CA GLN A 94 31.29 1.63 18.14
C GLN A 94 32.30 1.46 17.00
N GLN A 95 32.63 0.22 16.65
CA GLN A 95 33.61 -0.11 15.60
C GLN A 95 33.04 -1.03 14.54
N ASN A 96 32.14 -1.94 14.92
CA ASN A 96 31.51 -2.88 14.00
C ASN A 96 30.09 -2.45 13.65
N CYS A 97 29.63 -2.94 12.51
CA CYS A 97 28.32 -2.66 11.96
C CYS A 97 27.43 -3.89 12.11
N SER A 98 26.38 -3.73 12.90
CA SER A 98 25.31 -4.70 13.01
C SER A 98 24.18 -4.35 12.06
N ASP A 99 23.65 -5.37 11.40
CA ASP A 99 22.45 -5.28 10.58
C ASP A 99 21.28 -4.70 11.37
N VAL A 100 20.54 -3.76 10.77
CA VAL A 100 19.33 -3.22 11.36
C VAL A 100 18.17 -4.11 10.96
N ASP A 101 17.50 -4.71 11.94
CA ASP A 101 16.29 -5.49 11.68
C ASP A 101 15.09 -4.54 11.51
N GLU A 102 14.80 -4.14 10.27
CA GLU A 102 13.70 -3.21 9.99
C GLU A 102 12.32 -3.84 10.29
N CYS A 103 12.22 -5.18 10.30
CA CYS A 103 10.97 -5.89 10.56
C CYS A 103 10.43 -5.65 11.98
N GLN A 104 11.26 -5.23 12.93
CA GLN A 104 10.82 -4.88 14.29
C GLN A 104 9.96 -3.61 14.32
N SER A 105 9.97 -2.82 13.25
CA SER A 105 9.29 -1.52 13.18
C SER A 105 7.97 -1.50 12.38
N GLN A 106 7.38 -2.67 12.11
CA GLN A 106 6.10 -2.82 11.37
C GLN A 106 6.12 -2.17 9.98
N THR A 107 7.10 -2.53 9.14
CA THR A 107 7.32 -1.92 7.82
C THR A 107 6.45 -2.47 6.68
N CYS A 108 5.82 -3.64 6.84
CA CYS A 108 5.17 -4.35 5.73
C CYS A 108 3.63 -4.33 5.76
N GLU A 109 2.97 -3.36 6.39
CA GLU A 109 1.49 -3.20 6.38
C GLU A 109 0.73 -4.52 6.55
N ASP A 110 0.98 -5.20 7.68
CA ASP A 110 0.42 -6.51 8.04
C ASP A 110 0.85 -7.70 7.16
N HIS A 111 1.72 -7.54 6.17
CA HIS A 111 2.30 -8.65 5.41
C HIS A 111 3.56 -9.25 6.04
N VAL A 112 4.13 -10.26 5.40
CA VAL A 112 5.29 -10.99 5.95
C VAL A 112 6.55 -10.17 5.69
N CYS A 113 7.22 -9.76 6.76
CA CYS A 113 8.52 -9.11 6.68
C CYS A 113 9.65 -10.13 6.84
N VAL A 114 10.65 -10.08 5.97
CA VAL A 114 11.87 -10.88 6.04
C VAL A 114 13.06 -9.95 6.08
N ASN A 115 13.77 -9.95 7.22
CA ASN A 115 15.00 -9.19 7.37
C ASN A 115 16.11 -9.80 6.51
N THR A 116 16.87 -8.97 5.82
CA THR A 116 17.97 -9.36 4.94
C THR A 116 19.22 -8.55 5.29
N HIS A 117 20.39 -8.99 4.86
CA HIS A 117 21.61 -8.25 5.20
C HIS A 117 21.65 -6.87 4.51
N GLY A 118 21.56 -5.80 5.30
CA GLY A 118 21.55 -4.40 4.88
C GLY A 118 20.18 -3.89 4.39
N SER A 119 19.11 -4.67 4.53
CA SER A 119 17.77 -4.27 4.08
C SER A 119 16.69 -5.25 4.55
N TYR A 120 15.48 -5.11 4.04
CA TYR A 120 14.39 -6.06 4.28
C TYR A 120 13.58 -6.28 3.00
N THR A 121 12.88 -7.41 2.94
CA THR A 121 11.90 -7.66 1.88
C THR A 121 10.54 -7.97 2.48
N CYS A 122 9.49 -7.39 1.91
CA CYS A 122 8.11 -7.74 2.24
C CYS A 122 7.62 -8.79 1.25
N THR A 123 6.99 -9.85 1.74
CA THR A 123 6.32 -10.86 0.93
C THR A 123 4.84 -10.91 1.29
N CYS A 124 4.00 -11.11 0.28
CA CYS A 124 2.56 -11.12 0.48
C CYS A 124 2.11 -12.38 1.21
N GLN A 125 1.13 -12.22 2.10
CA GLN A 125 0.47 -13.36 2.74
C GLN A 125 -0.32 -14.18 1.70
N SER A 126 -0.73 -15.40 2.09
CA SER A 126 -1.67 -16.21 1.31
C SER A 126 -2.94 -15.41 0.99
N GLY A 127 -3.47 -15.56 -0.24
CA GLY A 127 -4.61 -14.76 -0.72
C GLY A 127 -4.23 -13.40 -1.31
N TYR A 128 -2.94 -13.05 -1.36
CA TYR A 128 -2.45 -11.79 -1.93
C TYR A 128 -1.39 -12.02 -3.00
N LYS A 129 -1.24 -11.05 -3.90
CA LYS A 129 -0.20 -11.01 -4.93
C LYS A 129 0.53 -9.68 -4.91
N MET A 130 1.82 -9.71 -5.23
CA MET A 130 2.64 -8.50 -5.31
C MET A 130 2.38 -7.77 -6.63
N VAL A 131 1.94 -6.52 -6.54
CA VAL A 131 1.70 -5.62 -7.68
C VAL A 131 2.37 -4.28 -7.37
N VAL A 132 3.42 -3.95 -8.14
CA VAL A 132 4.19 -2.69 -7.98
C VAL A 132 4.70 -2.48 -6.54
N GLY A 133 5.16 -3.55 -5.89
CA GLY A 133 5.70 -3.49 -4.52
C GLY A 133 4.66 -3.43 -3.42
N THR A 134 3.36 -3.42 -3.74
CA THR A 134 2.26 -3.51 -2.78
C THR A 134 1.58 -4.86 -2.90
N CYS A 135 1.14 -5.42 -1.78
CA CYS A 135 0.35 -6.63 -1.77
C CYS A 135 -1.11 -6.28 -1.99
N VAL A 136 -1.68 -6.83 -3.06
CA VAL A 136 -3.09 -6.66 -3.39
C VAL A 136 -3.79 -8.00 -3.30
N ASP A 137 -5.06 -7.95 -2.92
CA ASP A 137 -5.93 -9.11 -2.88
C ASP A 137 -5.91 -9.88 -4.22
N MET A 138 -5.83 -11.20 -4.13
CA MET A 138 -5.88 -12.08 -5.28
C MET A 138 -7.32 -12.51 -5.52
N ASP A 139 -7.97 -11.98 -6.54
CA ASP A 139 -9.34 -12.41 -6.87
C ASP A 139 -9.37 -13.86 -7.37
N GLU A 140 -9.75 -14.80 -6.50
CA GLU A 140 -9.86 -16.22 -6.85
C GLU A 140 -11.08 -16.54 -7.73
N CYS A 141 -12.08 -15.66 -7.77
CA CYS A 141 -13.24 -15.81 -8.65
C CYS A 141 -12.85 -15.63 -10.12
N VAL A 142 -11.93 -14.71 -10.41
CA VAL A 142 -11.37 -14.54 -11.75
C VAL A 142 -10.51 -15.74 -12.16
N GLN A 143 -9.92 -16.47 -11.19
CA GLN A 143 -9.18 -17.70 -11.45
C GLN A 143 -10.08 -18.94 -11.67
N GLY A 144 -11.40 -18.81 -11.45
CA GLY A 144 -12.34 -19.90 -11.64
C GLY A 144 -12.18 -21.03 -10.61
N ARG A 145 -11.90 -20.70 -9.34
CA ARG A 145 -11.72 -21.70 -8.28
C ARG A 145 -13.01 -22.35 -7.79
N CYS A 146 -14.18 -21.77 -8.04
CA CYS A 146 -15.47 -22.34 -7.65
C CYS A 146 -16.16 -23.03 -8.81
N GLU A 147 -16.88 -24.12 -8.56
CA GLU A 147 -17.69 -24.82 -9.57
C GLU A 147 -18.92 -24.01 -10.02
N HIS A 148 -19.62 -23.40 -9.06
CA HIS A 148 -20.83 -22.60 -9.30
C HIS A 148 -20.56 -21.09 -9.06
N SER A 149 -21.15 -20.52 -8.01
CA SER A 149 -21.04 -19.09 -7.71
C SER A 149 -19.82 -18.80 -6.83
N CYS A 150 -19.20 -17.65 -7.01
CA CYS A 150 -18.03 -17.22 -6.24
C CYS A 150 -18.22 -15.80 -5.70
N LEU A 151 -17.80 -15.58 -4.46
CA LEU A 151 -17.68 -14.26 -3.85
C LEU A 151 -16.24 -14.03 -3.40
N ASN A 152 -15.58 -13.04 -3.99
CA ASN A 152 -14.25 -12.64 -3.58
C ASN A 152 -14.31 -11.81 -2.28
N SER A 153 -13.34 -12.00 -1.41
CA SER A 153 -13.19 -11.24 -0.16
C SER A 153 -11.73 -10.89 0.08
N ILE A 154 -11.43 -9.97 0.99
CA ILE A 154 -10.04 -9.56 1.22
C ILE A 154 -9.25 -10.71 1.86
N GLY A 155 -8.30 -11.28 1.12
CA GLY A 155 -7.41 -12.37 1.51
C GLY A 155 -8.00 -13.77 1.38
N SER A 156 -9.20 -13.93 0.82
CA SER A 156 -9.90 -15.22 0.68
C SER A 156 -11.10 -15.11 -0.26
N PHE A 157 -11.83 -16.19 -0.46
CA PHE A 157 -13.08 -16.22 -1.20
C PHE A 157 -14.05 -17.22 -0.59
N SER A 158 -15.27 -17.25 -1.11
CA SER A 158 -16.29 -18.23 -0.74
C SER A 158 -17.05 -18.71 -1.97
N CYS A 159 -17.20 -20.02 -2.09
CA CYS A 159 -17.99 -20.66 -3.12
C CYS A 159 -19.42 -20.94 -2.62
N TYR A 160 -20.39 -20.82 -3.54
CA TYR A 160 -21.79 -21.12 -3.27
C TYR A 160 -22.36 -22.00 -4.36
N CYS A 161 -23.11 -23.01 -3.94
CA CYS A 161 -23.76 -23.93 -4.84
C CYS A 161 -25.16 -23.45 -5.21
N ASN A 162 -25.57 -23.74 -6.45
CA ASN A 162 -26.92 -23.50 -6.92
C ASN A 162 -27.93 -24.39 -6.17
N GLU A 163 -29.22 -24.07 -6.30
CA GLU A 163 -30.29 -24.84 -5.67
C GLU A 163 -30.22 -26.33 -6.07
N GLY A 164 -30.37 -27.22 -5.08
CA GLY A 164 -30.24 -28.67 -5.26
C GLY A 164 -28.84 -29.22 -5.06
N PHE A 165 -27.85 -28.38 -4.77
CA PHE A 165 -26.47 -28.78 -4.50
C PHE A 165 -25.99 -28.28 -3.13
N SER A 166 -25.07 -29.01 -2.51
CA SER A 166 -24.35 -28.63 -1.30
C SER A 166 -22.86 -28.52 -1.58
N LEU A 167 -22.20 -27.61 -0.85
CA LEU A 167 -20.75 -27.47 -0.94
C LEU A 167 -20.07 -28.74 -0.41
N SER A 168 -19.11 -29.26 -1.18
CA SER A 168 -18.32 -30.44 -0.82
C SER A 168 -17.31 -30.14 0.30
N GLU A 169 -16.63 -31.17 0.82
CA GLU A 169 -15.59 -31.03 1.85
C GLU A 169 -14.36 -30.23 1.39
N ASP A 170 -14.19 -30.06 0.07
CA ASP A 170 -13.12 -29.23 -0.48
C ASP A 170 -13.44 -27.73 -0.47
N ASP A 171 -14.64 -27.32 -0.07
CA ASP A 171 -15.16 -25.94 -0.08
C ASP A 171 -15.22 -25.26 -1.48
N HIS A 172 -15.05 -26.02 -2.57
CA HIS A 172 -14.96 -25.48 -3.94
C HIS A 172 -15.95 -26.15 -4.91
N SER A 173 -16.17 -27.44 -4.73
CA SER A 173 -17.03 -28.28 -5.57
C SER A 173 -18.44 -28.37 -5.00
N CYS A 174 -19.40 -28.66 -5.86
CA CYS A 174 -20.81 -28.74 -5.53
C CYS A 174 -21.34 -30.14 -5.80
N GLU A 175 -21.81 -30.80 -4.74
CA GLU A 175 -22.40 -32.13 -4.81
C GLU A 175 -23.91 -32.05 -4.83
N GLU A 176 -24.56 -32.87 -5.66
CA GLU A 176 -26.02 -32.91 -5.72
C GLU A 176 -26.57 -33.44 -4.38
N ILE A 177 -27.54 -32.73 -3.83
CA ILE A 177 -28.19 -33.15 -2.59
C ILE A 177 -29.11 -34.32 -2.91
N ASP A 178 -28.81 -35.49 -2.35
CA ASP A 178 -29.73 -36.63 -2.43
C ASP A 178 -30.94 -36.43 -1.51
N LYS A 179 -32.04 -35.96 -2.11
CA LYS A 179 -33.30 -35.74 -1.40
C LYS A 179 -33.96 -37.07 -1.01
N CYS A 180 -33.60 -38.20 -1.62
CA CYS A 180 -34.13 -39.51 -1.26
C CYS A 180 -33.73 -39.96 0.14
N VAL A 181 -32.57 -39.51 0.64
CA VAL A 181 -32.11 -39.78 2.02
C VAL A 181 -33.11 -39.27 3.06
N SER A 182 -33.84 -38.20 2.75
CA SER A 182 -34.87 -37.60 3.60
C SER A 182 -36.29 -37.75 3.05
N SER A 183 -36.50 -38.62 2.06
CA SER A 183 -37.80 -38.76 1.40
C SER A 183 -38.84 -39.47 2.26
N LEU A 184 -40.11 -39.17 1.98
CA LEU A 184 -41.28 -39.84 2.56
C LEU A 184 -41.93 -40.83 1.58
N CYS A 185 -41.22 -41.23 0.52
CA CYS A 185 -41.76 -42.16 -0.48
C CYS A 185 -42.17 -43.49 0.16
N GLN A 186 -43.37 -43.99 -0.15
CA GLN A 186 -43.83 -45.28 0.35
C GLN A 186 -43.05 -46.45 -0.28
N PHE A 187 -42.62 -46.30 -1.52
CA PHE A 187 -41.88 -47.32 -2.27
C PHE A 187 -40.57 -46.74 -2.84
N GLU A 188 -40.38 -46.78 -4.15
CA GLU A 188 -39.12 -46.36 -4.76
C GLU A 188 -39.04 -44.83 -4.84
N CYS A 189 -37.87 -44.29 -4.47
CA CYS A 189 -37.52 -42.88 -4.63
C CYS A 189 -36.46 -42.73 -5.71
N PHE A 190 -36.62 -41.73 -6.57
CA PHE A 190 -35.63 -41.31 -7.55
C PHE A 190 -35.21 -39.88 -7.27
N ASN A 191 -33.92 -39.67 -7.01
CA ASN A 191 -33.36 -38.34 -6.83
C ASN A 191 -33.35 -37.58 -8.15
N THR A 192 -33.58 -36.28 -8.09
CA THR A 192 -33.54 -35.37 -9.23
C THR A 192 -32.89 -34.05 -8.82
N ILE A 193 -32.34 -33.29 -9.76
CA ILE A 193 -31.69 -32.02 -9.43
C ILE A 193 -32.68 -31.08 -8.73
N GLY A 194 -32.39 -30.77 -7.46
CA GLY A 194 -33.24 -29.91 -6.62
C GLY A 194 -34.46 -30.59 -5.98
N SER A 195 -34.78 -31.84 -6.30
CA SER A 195 -36.03 -32.50 -5.86
C SER A 195 -35.91 -34.04 -5.81
N PHE A 196 -37.02 -34.73 -5.60
CA PHE A 196 -37.13 -36.18 -5.77
C PHE A 196 -38.51 -36.53 -6.32
N ARG A 197 -38.65 -37.74 -6.86
CA ARG A 197 -39.96 -38.30 -7.22
C ARG A 197 -40.11 -39.71 -6.68
N CYS A 198 -41.31 -40.03 -6.23
CA CYS A 198 -41.67 -41.38 -5.82
C CYS A 198 -42.31 -42.13 -6.99
N THR A 199 -42.13 -43.46 -7.04
CA THR A 199 -42.78 -44.31 -8.03
C THR A 199 -43.40 -45.54 -7.37
N CYS A 200 -44.53 -45.97 -7.93
CA CYS A 200 -45.27 -47.12 -7.41
C CYS A 200 -44.96 -48.40 -8.19
N PRO A 201 -45.00 -49.56 -7.52
CA PRO A 201 -44.93 -50.85 -8.19
C PRO A 201 -46.15 -51.07 -9.11
N LYS A 202 -46.05 -52.04 -10.02
CA LYS A 202 -47.10 -52.34 -11.01
C LYS A 202 -48.45 -52.65 -10.34
N GLY A 203 -49.53 -52.04 -10.85
CA GLY A 203 -50.90 -52.19 -10.33
C GLY A 203 -51.26 -51.16 -9.25
N PHE A 204 -50.37 -50.21 -8.98
CA PHE A 204 -50.59 -49.08 -8.09
C PHE A 204 -50.34 -47.76 -8.83
N TYR A 205 -51.02 -46.71 -8.42
CA TYR A 205 -50.79 -45.35 -8.87
C TYR A 205 -50.38 -44.47 -7.70
N LEU A 206 -49.60 -43.42 -8.00
CA LEU A 206 -49.14 -42.45 -7.01
C LEU A 206 -50.32 -41.53 -6.64
N GLU A 207 -50.58 -41.37 -5.34
CA GLU A 207 -51.64 -40.48 -4.85
C GLU A 207 -51.29 -38.99 -5.00
N ILE A 208 -52.26 -38.11 -4.69
CA ILE A 208 -52.14 -36.65 -4.82
C ILE A 208 -51.05 -36.08 -3.90
N ASP A 209 -50.74 -36.76 -2.79
CA ASP A 209 -49.65 -36.38 -1.89
C ASP A 209 -48.25 -36.59 -2.50
N GLY A 210 -48.16 -37.22 -3.67
CA GLY A 210 -46.92 -37.47 -4.40
C GLY A 210 -45.98 -38.48 -3.73
N SER A 211 -46.42 -39.17 -2.68
CA SER A 211 -45.55 -40.03 -1.86
C SER A 211 -46.15 -41.40 -1.55
N THR A 212 -47.48 -41.53 -1.50
CA THR A 212 -48.17 -42.80 -1.24
C THR A 212 -48.72 -43.43 -2.51
N CYS A 213 -48.93 -44.74 -2.47
CA CYS A 213 -49.36 -45.56 -3.60
C CYS A 213 -50.66 -46.29 -3.27
N ALA A 214 -51.68 -46.09 -4.10
CA ALA A 214 -52.97 -46.76 -4.00
C ALA A 214 -53.14 -47.81 -5.10
N GLN A 215 -53.82 -48.91 -4.75
CA GLN A 215 -54.06 -50.00 -5.68
C GLN A 215 -55.16 -49.62 -6.67
N GLU A 216 -54.96 -49.94 -7.95
CA GLU A 216 -56.05 -49.89 -8.93
C GLU A 216 -57.07 -50.99 -8.58
N VAL A 217 -58.28 -50.58 -8.15
CA VAL A 217 -59.36 -51.53 -7.91
C VAL A 217 -59.88 -52.02 -9.26
N THR A 218 -59.36 -53.16 -9.73
CA THR A 218 -59.96 -53.86 -10.86
C THR A 218 -61.30 -54.45 -10.42
N ALA A 219 -62.37 -54.14 -11.15
CA ALA A 219 -63.76 -54.52 -10.84
C ALA A 219 -64.06 -56.05 -10.93
N THR A 220 -63.11 -56.91 -10.59
CA THR A 220 -63.19 -58.37 -10.74
C THR A 220 -63.05 -59.16 -9.44
N SER A 221 -62.83 -58.53 -8.29
CA SER A 221 -62.74 -59.24 -6.99
C SER A 221 -63.96 -59.07 -6.07
N ALA A 222 -65.04 -58.43 -6.54
CA ALA A 222 -66.29 -58.30 -5.80
C ALA A 222 -67.40 -59.18 -6.38
N TYR A 223 -67.15 -60.48 -6.53
CA TYR A 223 -68.25 -61.44 -6.72
C TYR A 223 -67.86 -62.84 -6.22
N SER A 224 -68.13 -63.08 -4.94
CA SER A 224 -68.36 -64.43 -4.44
C SER A 224 -69.58 -64.33 -3.51
N THR A 225 -70.76 -64.39 -4.11
CA THR A 225 -72.04 -64.53 -3.40
C THR A 225 -72.22 -65.99 -3.02
N GLU A 226 -72.07 -66.32 -1.74
CA GLU A 226 -72.79 -67.45 -1.15
C GLU A 226 -74.16 -66.91 -0.70
N GLU A 227 -75.22 -67.37 -1.35
CA GLU A 227 -76.60 -67.10 -0.94
C GLU A 227 -76.99 -67.99 0.24
N PRO A 228 -77.68 -67.44 1.26
CA PRO A 228 -78.70 -68.19 1.97
C PRO A 228 -80.09 -67.67 1.61
N ASN A 229 -80.94 -68.61 1.21
CA ASN A 229 -82.40 -68.49 1.26
C ASN A 229 -82.83 -68.18 2.71
N ASP A 230 -83.67 -67.16 2.89
CA ASP A 230 -85.03 -67.32 3.42
C ASP A 230 -85.70 -65.95 3.61
N GLU A 231 -87.00 -65.93 3.31
CA GLU A 231 -87.92 -64.79 3.29
C GLU A 231 -88.18 -64.20 4.69
N GLU A 232 -88.19 -62.86 4.83
CA GLU A 232 -89.40 -62.03 4.98
C GLU A 232 -89.14 -60.72 5.76
N THR A 233 -89.74 -59.64 5.23
CA THR A 233 -90.02 -58.32 5.81
C THR A 233 -88.91 -57.27 6.01
N GLN A 234 -89.16 -56.15 5.35
CA GLN A 234 -88.47 -54.85 5.40
C GLN A 234 -88.49 -54.24 6.81
N GLU A 235 -87.34 -53.82 7.33
CA GLU A 235 -87.10 -52.48 7.92
C GLU A 235 -85.58 -52.23 8.03
N ASN A 236 -85.15 -51.02 7.65
CA ASN A 236 -83.88 -50.36 8.01
C ASN A 236 -82.54 -51.01 7.63
N PHE A 237 -81.93 -50.54 6.52
CA PHE A 237 -80.49 -50.26 6.50
C PHE A 237 -80.14 -49.18 5.45
N THR A 238 -80.62 -47.97 5.65
CA THR A 238 -80.00 -46.77 5.07
C THR A 238 -79.08 -46.15 6.12
N GLU A 239 -77.85 -46.65 6.23
CA GLU A 239 -76.76 -45.89 6.87
C GLU A 239 -75.40 -46.52 6.53
N SER A 240 -74.75 -46.00 5.49
CA SER A 240 -73.36 -45.53 5.59
C SER A 240 -72.96 -44.86 4.27
N LEU A 241 -73.75 -43.87 3.87
CA LEU A 241 -73.29 -42.79 3.02
C LEU A 241 -73.67 -41.51 3.75
N THR A 242 -72.66 -40.73 4.12
CA THR A 242 -72.65 -39.40 4.73
C THR A 242 -72.53 -39.29 6.26
N ARG A 243 -71.36 -38.82 6.70
CA ARG A 243 -71.19 -37.83 7.79
C ARG A 243 -69.94 -37.00 7.45
N THR A 244 -70.02 -35.80 6.88
CA THR A 244 -70.51 -34.50 7.40
C THR A 244 -69.55 -33.86 8.40
N THR A 245 -68.81 -32.87 7.87
CA THR A 245 -68.31 -31.60 8.45
C THR A 245 -68.39 -31.37 9.97
N VAL A 246 -67.26 -30.93 10.55
CA VAL A 246 -67.18 -30.11 11.76
C VAL A 246 -66.46 -28.81 11.39
N GLU A 247 -67.05 -27.67 11.78
CA GLU A 247 -66.59 -26.31 11.52
C GLU A 247 -66.27 -25.60 12.85
N LEU A 248 -65.39 -24.57 12.77
CA LEU A 248 -65.05 -23.50 13.74
C LEU A 248 -63.88 -23.82 14.73
N GLN A 249 -62.86 -22.97 14.93
CA GLN A 249 -62.82 -21.50 14.86
C GLN A 249 -61.36 -20.93 14.87
N HIS A 250 -61.11 -19.89 14.04
CA HIS A 250 -60.17 -18.73 14.19
C HIS A 250 -58.64 -19.01 14.39
N GLN A 251 -57.69 -18.45 13.62
CA GLN A 251 -57.44 -17.02 13.39
C GLN A 251 -56.53 -16.78 12.14
N SER A 252 -56.93 -15.83 11.29
CA SER A 252 -56.14 -15.14 10.23
C SER A 252 -55.25 -14.02 10.87
N PRO A 253 -54.30 -13.30 10.19
CA PRO A 253 -54.47 -12.80 8.79
C PRO A 253 -53.27 -12.38 7.88
N HIS A 254 -53.62 -12.08 6.60
CA HIS A 254 -53.00 -11.20 5.59
C HIS A 254 -51.64 -11.63 4.95
N THR A 255 -51.38 -11.66 3.63
CA THR A 255 -51.69 -10.74 2.49
C THR A 255 -51.54 -11.43 1.11
N ASN A 256 -52.04 -10.77 0.06
CA ASN A 256 -52.24 -11.16 -1.35
C ASN A 256 -50.97 -11.42 -2.20
N ALA A 257 -51.05 -12.27 -3.24
CA ALA A 257 -51.14 -11.84 -4.66
C ALA A 257 -50.94 -13.01 -5.66
N SER A 258 -51.72 -12.96 -6.75
CA SER A 258 -51.81 -13.86 -7.90
C SER A 258 -50.57 -13.88 -8.81
N ILE A 259 -50.47 -14.89 -9.69
CA ILE A 259 -50.55 -14.75 -11.18
C ILE A 259 -50.53 -16.14 -11.85
N LEU A 260 -51.35 -16.27 -12.89
CA LEU A 260 -51.58 -17.42 -13.77
C LEU A 260 -50.93 -17.15 -15.14
N ASP A 261 -50.45 -18.21 -15.81
CA ASP A 261 -50.03 -18.22 -17.21
C ASP A 261 -51.16 -17.93 -18.21
N LEU A 262 -50.83 -17.36 -19.39
CA LEU A 262 -51.14 -17.87 -20.75
C LEU A 262 -50.78 -16.88 -21.90
N VAL A 263 -50.01 -17.39 -22.87
CA VAL A 263 -50.05 -17.18 -24.36
C VAL A 263 -49.43 -15.91 -25.01
N ASN A 264 -48.54 -16.16 -26.00
CA ASN A 264 -47.83 -15.27 -26.98
C ASN A 264 -48.75 -14.65 -28.09
N PRO A 265 -48.20 -13.98 -29.15
CA PRO A 265 -47.66 -12.60 -29.30
C PRO A 265 -48.56 -11.75 -30.27
N PRO A 266 -48.22 -10.49 -30.65
CA PRO A 266 -47.46 -10.25 -31.91
C PRO A 266 -46.57 -8.97 -31.93
N ASP A 267 -45.91 -8.80 -33.08
CA ASP A 267 -45.02 -7.75 -33.58
C ASP A 267 -45.36 -6.27 -33.29
N ASP A 268 -44.26 -5.51 -33.40
CA ASP A 268 -44.10 -4.28 -34.18
C ASP A 268 -43.74 -2.97 -33.46
N GLN A 269 -42.94 -2.23 -34.22
CA GLN A 269 -42.10 -1.12 -33.85
C GLN A 269 -42.79 0.07 -33.15
N GLN A 270 -41.93 0.86 -32.49
CA GLN A 270 -41.71 2.28 -32.78
C GLN A 270 -41.93 3.24 -31.58
N ASN A 271 -40.85 3.96 -31.27
CA ASN A 271 -40.80 5.37 -30.83
C ASN A 271 -41.81 5.84 -29.75
N ASN A 272 -41.32 6.11 -28.54
CA ASN A 272 -41.29 7.49 -28.03
C ASN A 272 -40.52 7.61 -26.72
N ALA A 273 -39.53 8.49 -26.74
CA ALA A 273 -38.97 9.12 -25.56
C ALA A 273 -39.95 10.19 -25.06
N SER A 274 -40.25 10.19 -23.76
CA SER A 274 -40.69 11.33 -22.92
C SER A 274 -41.02 10.78 -21.53
N SER A 275 -40.71 11.36 -20.40
CA SER A 275 -39.91 12.51 -19.97
C SER A 275 -40.20 12.56 -18.47
N VAL A 276 -39.20 12.35 -17.61
CA VAL A 276 -39.30 12.81 -16.22
C VAL A 276 -38.03 13.61 -15.94
N THR A 277 -38.28 14.90 -15.81
CA THR A 277 -37.35 15.99 -15.51
C THR A 277 -36.61 15.76 -14.19
N GLY A 278 -35.28 15.91 -14.21
CA GLY A 278 -34.45 15.86 -13.01
C GLY A 278 -32.99 16.24 -13.28
N LEU A 279 -32.76 17.56 -13.41
CA LEU A 279 -31.50 18.30 -13.26
C LEU A 279 -30.23 17.47 -13.00
N ALA A 280 -29.48 17.16 -14.05
CA ALA A 280 -28.08 16.77 -13.98
C ALA A 280 -27.22 17.86 -14.61
N GLU A 281 -26.99 18.95 -13.88
CA GLU A 281 -25.97 19.95 -14.19
C GLU A 281 -25.74 20.81 -12.94
N SER A 282 -24.58 20.65 -12.28
CA SER A 282 -23.92 21.59 -11.35
C SER A 282 -23.30 20.90 -10.13
N VAL A 283 -22.22 20.14 -10.34
CA VAL A 283 -21.23 19.85 -9.27
C VAL A 283 -19.88 20.54 -9.54
N ASN A 284 -19.60 21.00 -10.77
CA ASN A 284 -18.32 21.65 -11.09
C ASN A 284 -18.18 23.11 -10.62
N SER A 285 -19.26 23.78 -10.19
CA SER A 285 -19.16 25.20 -9.81
C SER A 285 -18.80 25.43 -8.33
N ARG A 286 -18.90 24.42 -7.46
CA ARG A 286 -18.58 24.57 -6.02
C ARG A 286 -17.13 24.24 -5.67
N VAL A 287 -16.51 23.30 -6.39
CA VAL A 287 -15.09 22.95 -6.18
C VAL A 287 -14.17 24.07 -6.68
N ILE A 288 -14.49 24.70 -7.81
CA ILE A 288 -13.70 25.81 -8.37
C ILE A 288 -13.72 27.04 -7.43
N VAL A 289 -14.86 27.34 -6.80
CA VAL A 289 -14.98 28.46 -5.85
C VAL A 289 -14.18 28.21 -4.57
N CYS A 290 -14.11 26.96 -4.07
CA CYS A 290 -13.30 26.61 -2.89
C CYS A 290 -11.79 26.61 -3.17
N VAL A 291 -11.36 26.14 -4.36
CA VAL A 291 -9.94 26.12 -4.75
C VAL A 291 -9.44 27.54 -5.04
N LEU A 292 -10.22 28.37 -5.74
CA LEU A 292 -9.85 29.77 -5.97
C LEU A 292 -9.90 30.62 -4.68
N GLY A 293 -10.84 30.33 -3.77
CA GLY A 293 -10.98 31.05 -2.49
C GLY A 293 -9.87 30.76 -1.47
N SER A 294 -9.20 29.60 -1.53
CA SER A 294 -8.15 29.20 -0.58
C SER A 294 -6.73 29.34 -1.13
N VAL A 295 -6.55 29.20 -2.45
CA VAL A 295 -5.23 29.29 -3.09
C VAL A 295 -4.82 30.75 -3.35
N ILE A 296 -5.76 31.64 -3.70
CA ILE A 296 -5.44 33.06 -3.95
C ILE A 296 -4.91 33.78 -2.69
N PRO A 297 -5.51 33.61 -1.48
CA PRO A 297 -4.95 34.19 -0.26
C PRO A 297 -3.56 33.64 0.08
N LEU A 298 -3.33 32.33 -0.17
CA LEU A 298 -2.04 31.70 0.08
C LEU A 298 -0.97 32.24 -0.87
N LEU A 299 -1.28 32.38 -2.16
CA LEU A 299 -0.39 32.96 -3.15
C LEU A 299 -0.10 34.45 -2.87
N LEU A 300 -1.09 35.21 -2.40
CA LEU A 300 -0.88 36.60 -1.97
C LEU A 300 0.00 36.68 -0.72
N LEU A 301 -0.15 35.76 0.24
CA LEU A 301 0.73 35.67 1.42
C LEU A 301 2.17 35.32 1.03
N VAL A 302 2.36 34.36 0.12
CA VAL A 302 3.69 34.00 -0.40
C VAL A 302 4.31 35.17 -1.19
N ALA A 303 3.51 35.89 -1.99
CA ALA A 303 3.99 37.09 -2.68
C ALA A 303 4.38 38.20 -1.70
N LEU A 304 3.61 38.38 -0.61
CA LEU A 304 3.90 39.37 0.42
C LEU A 304 5.18 39.02 1.20
N THR A 305 5.39 37.75 1.55
CA THR A 305 6.61 37.31 2.26
C THR A 305 7.84 37.42 1.35
N MET A 306 7.72 37.09 0.07
CA MET A 306 8.79 37.29 -0.92
C MET A 306 9.09 38.79 -1.12
N ALA A 307 8.08 39.65 -1.20
CA ALA A 307 8.27 41.10 -1.29
C ALA A 307 8.96 41.66 -0.03
N ILE A 308 8.58 41.22 1.17
CA ILE A 308 9.22 41.62 2.43
C ILE A 308 10.67 41.13 2.47
N ALA A 309 10.96 39.91 2.00
CA ALA A 309 12.32 39.37 1.91
C ALA A 309 13.18 40.19 0.93
N ILE A 310 12.63 40.55 -0.23
CA ILE A 310 13.31 41.41 -1.23
C ILE A 310 13.56 42.80 -0.65
N ILE A 311 12.59 43.40 0.04
CA ILE A 311 12.75 44.72 0.69
C ILE A 311 13.80 44.65 1.80
N ARG A 312 13.81 43.60 2.62
CA ARG A 312 14.83 43.37 3.67
C ARG A 312 16.21 43.14 3.05
N CYS A 313 16.32 42.37 1.97
CA CYS A 313 17.57 42.17 1.23
C CYS A 313 18.08 43.48 0.62
N ASN A 314 17.19 44.29 0.02
CA ASN A 314 17.55 45.59 -0.54
C ASN A 314 17.91 46.62 0.56
N ARG A 315 17.29 46.54 1.74
CA ARG A 315 17.64 47.37 2.90
C ARG A 315 19.00 46.95 3.48
N SER A 316 19.25 45.65 3.59
CA SER A 316 20.57 45.10 3.97
C SER A 316 21.66 45.50 2.96
N LYS A 317 21.37 45.45 1.65
CA LYS A 317 22.29 45.95 0.61
C LYS A 317 22.51 47.45 0.68
N LYS A 318 21.50 48.25 1.04
CA LYS A 318 21.65 49.71 1.26
C LYS A 318 22.44 50.02 2.54
N GLU A 319 22.29 49.24 3.60
CA GLU A 319 23.10 49.39 4.82
C GLU A 319 24.54 48.90 4.60
N ALA A 320 24.77 47.84 3.81
CA ALA A 320 26.09 47.43 3.35
C ALA A 320 26.76 48.48 2.43
N LYS A 321 25.97 49.22 1.62
CA LYS A 321 26.45 50.36 0.83
C LYS A 321 26.63 51.66 1.62
N LYS A 322 26.00 51.79 2.80
CA LYS A 322 26.14 52.94 3.69
C LYS A 322 27.27 52.77 4.71
N ASN A 323 27.67 51.52 4.99
CA ASN A 323 28.88 51.18 5.75
C ASN A 323 30.16 51.10 4.90
N THR A 324 30.12 51.50 3.63
CA THR A 324 31.31 51.61 2.74
C THR A 324 31.62 53.05 2.36
N THR A 325 31.50 53.97 3.31
CA THR A 325 32.15 55.28 3.19
C THR A 325 32.63 55.72 4.58
N THR A 326 33.96 55.94 4.68
CA THR A 326 34.82 56.22 5.87
C THR A 326 34.95 55.03 6.83
N ASP A 327 36.04 54.27 6.87
CA ASP A 327 37.44 54.69 6.98
C ASP A 327 38.41 54.02 5.98
N GLY A 328 39.48 54.74 5.65
CA GLY A 328 40.34 54.46 4.50
C GLY A 328 41.29 53.29 4.65
N TYR A 329 41.30 52.42 3.65
CA TYR A 329 42.50 51.75 3.13
C TYR A 329 42.38 51.64 1.60
N CYS A 330 43.51 51.81 0.91
CA CYS A 330 43.60 51.88 -0.55
C CYS A 330 43.29 50.54 -1.23
N TRP A 331 42.60 50.61 -2.38
CA TRP A 331 42.33 49.48 -3.28
C TRP A 331 43.44 49.31 -4.33
N VAL A 332 43.77 48.06 -4.69
CA VAL A 332 44.19 47.66 -6.06
C VAL A 332 43.58 46.30 -6.41
N SER A 333 43.33 46.10 -7.71
CA SER A 333 42.42 45.19 -8.39
C SER A 333 42.92 43.75 -8.68
N SER A 334 42.00 42.79 -8.53
CA SER A 334 41.74 41.55 -9.31
C SER A 334 42.86 40.84 -10.10
N GLY A 335 43.08 39.57 -9.77
CA GLY A 335 43.63 38.51 -10.63
C GLY A 335 43.13 37.14 -10.16
N LEU A 336 42.65 36.31 -11.10
CA LEU A 336 42.01 35.01 -10.88
C LEU A 336 42.93 33.96 -10.22
N ASP A 337 42.31 32.99 -9.54
CA ASP A 337 42.91 31.77 -9.00
C ASP A 337 43.46 30.84 -10.12
N PRO A 338 44.74 30.42 -10.08
CA PRO A 338 45.36 29.55 -11.08
C PRO A 338 44.91 28.07 -11.04
N ARG A 339 43.94 27.67 -10.19
CA ARG A 339 43.32 26.32 -10.26
C ARG A 339 42.10 26.21 -11.17
N LEU A 340 41.60 27.32 -11.73
CA LEU A 340 40.46 27.30 -12.66
C LEU A 340 40.86 27.33 -14.16
N GLU A 341 42.15 27.32 -14.49
CA GLU A 341 42.61 27.41 -15.89
C GLU A 341 42.78 26.04 -16.58
N LYS A 342 42.79 24.93 -15.83
CA LYS A 342 42.86 23.57 -16.41
C LYS A 342 41.50 22.87 -16.60
N LEU A 343 40.41 23.49 -16.15
CA LEU A 343 39.04 22.98 -16.34
C LEU A 343 38.26 23.69 -17.46
N TYR A 344 38.77 24.81 -17.97
CA TYR A 344 38.11 25.58 -19.03
C TYR A 344 38.69 25.32 -20.44
N GLU A 345 39.91 24.78 -20.55
CA GLU A 345 40.53 24.40 -21.84
C GLU A 345 40.09 23.02 -22.38
N SER A 346 39.22 22.29 -21.68
CA SER A 346 38.66 21.01 -22.15
C SER A 346 37.26 21.13 -22.78
N ILE A 347 36.64 22.32 -22.77
CA ILE A 347 35.22 22.47 -23.18
C ILE A 347 35.04 23.38 -24.42
N LEU A 348 36.11 23.97 -24.97
CA LEU A 348 36.02 24.83 -26.16
C LEU A 348 37.10 24.53 -27.21
N THR A 349 37.25 23.26 -27.58
CA THR A 349 37.75 22.88 -28.91
C THR A 349 36.78 21.91 -29.57
N ASP A 350 35.60 22.42 -29.90
CA ASP A 350 34.76 21.92 -30.98
C ASP A 350 34.16 23.16 -31.67
N ASP A 351 34.95 23.80 -32.53
CA ASP A 351 34.42 24.61 -33.64
C ASP A 351 34.45 23.72 -34.88
N LEU A 352 33.28 23.14 -35.24
CA LEU A 352 32.80 22.91 -36.61
C LEU A 352 31.29 22.64 -36.63
#